data_AF-A0A2X1CF16-F1
#
_entry.id   AF-A0A2X1CF16-F1
#
_cell.length_a   1.000
_cell.length_b   1.000
_cell.length_c   1.000
_cell.angle_alpha   90.00
_cell.angle_beta   90.00
_cell.angle_gamma   90.00
#
_symmetry.space_group_name_H-M   'P 1'
#
loop_
_entity.id
_entity.type
_entity.pdbx_description
1 polymer ?
#
loop_
_entity_poly.entity_id
_entity_poly.type
_entity_poly.pdbx_seq_one_letter_code
_entity_poly.pdbx_strand_id
1 'polypeptide(L)'
;MRLPLIPYPTSSPAGLTLEVEARRAGRVLSLEYVLAGLVERVWWPKAAARVRTDGLWLATCFEAFVRTTGGYVEYNLSPSGAWAAYQFDGYREGMRELEMPAPFIVTRSAPGQFVLTADVTLPEDAVGASGLAAVIRGVDGAIGYWALAHPSDKPDFHHPDSFALDLT
;
A
#
# COMPACT_ATOMS: atom_id res chain seq x y z
N MET A 1 4.33 -5.86 -14.87
CA MET A 1 3.09 -5.41 -15.53
C MET A 1 2.41 -4.41 -14.63
N ARG A 2 1.77 -3.39 -15.18
CA ARG A 2 1.07 -2.37 -14.39
C ARG A 2 -0.39 -2.76 -14.25
N LEU A 3 -0.93 -2.66 -13.03
CA LEU A 3 -2.27 -3.06 -12.65
C LEU A 3 -3.04 -1.86 -12.11
N PRO A 4 -4.31 -1.65 -12.49
CA PRO A 4 -5.12 -0.62 -11.87
C PRO A 4 -5.51 -1.02 -10.45
N LEU A 5 -5.49 -0.05 -9.53
CA LEU A 5 -6.22 -0.16 -8.27
C LEU A 5 -7.61 0.43 -8.47
N ILE A 6 -8.61 -0.29 -7.98
CA ILE A 6 -10.02 0.06 -8.15
C ILE A 6 -10.45 0.83 -6.90
N PRO A 7 -11.14 1.98 -7.03
CA PRO A 7 -11.68 2.67 -5.87
C PRO A 7 -12.80 1.83 -5.25
N TYR A 8 -12.86 1.79 -3.93
CA TYR A 8 -13.96 1.15 -3.21
C TYR A 8 -15.30 1.79 -3.62
N PRO A 9 -16.42 1.06 -3.76
CA PRO A 9 -17.65 1.60 -4.36
C PRO A 9 -18.20 2.90 -3.75
N THR A 10 -17.98 3.13 -2.45
CA THR A 10 -18.41 4.36 -1.77
C THR A 10 -17.34 5.47 -1.74
N SER A 11 -16.13 5.17 -2.22
CA SER A 11 -15.08 6.18 -2.39
C SER A 11 -15.35 6.97 -3.67
N SER A 12 -15.41 8.30 -3.57
CA SER A 12 -15.37 9.15 -4.75
C SER A 12 -13.93 9.22 -5.26
N PRO A 13 -13.62 8.74 -6.47
CA PRO A 13 -12.27 8.84 -7.00
C PRO A 13 -11.87 10.29 -7.32
N ALA A 14 -12.83 11.24 -7.34
CA ALA A 14 -12.60 12.67 -7.52
C ALA A 14 -11.67 13.02 -8.71
N GLY A 15 -11.79 12.27 -9.82
CA GLY A 15 -10.97 12.46 -11.01
C GLY A 15 -9.53 11.94 -10.89
N LEU A 16 -9.24 11.10 -9.88
CA LEU A 16 -8.00 10.37 -9.73
C LEU A 16 -8.09 8.98 -10.37
N THR A 17 -6.95 8.48 -10.82
CA THR A 17 -6.72 7.07 -11.16
C THR A 17 -5.47 6.60 -10.46
N LEU A 18 -5.45 5.34 -10.03
CA LEU A 18 -4.30 4.77 -9.35
C LEU A 18 -3.91 3.45 -10.01
N GLU A 19 -2.62 3.32 -10.33
CA GLU A 19 -2.04 2.11 -10.85
C GLU A 19 -0.82 1.70 -10.00
N VAL A 20 -0.48 0.42 -10.02
CA VAL A 20 0.70 -0.11 -9.36
C VAL A 20 1.42 -1.11 -10.26
N GLU A 21 2.75 -1.04 -10.26
CA GLU A 21 3.58 -2.13 -10.73
C GLU A 21 4.29 -2.79 -9.54
N ALA A 22 4.29 -4.12 -9.50
CA ALA A 22 4.99 -4.90 -8.50
C ALA A 22 5.90 -5.94 -9.16
N ARG A 23 7.09 -6.14 -8.58
CA ARG A 23 8.07 -7.14 -9.04
C ARG A 23 8.76 -7.76 -7.83
N ARG A 24 8.88 -9.08 -7.81
CA ARG A 24 9.66 -9.81 -6.81
C ARG A 24 10.99 -10.26 -7.40
N ALA A 25 12.07 -10.03 -6.67
CA ALA A 25 13.40 -10.57 -6.95
C ALA A 25 13.97 -11.18 -5.66
N GLY A 26 13.87 -12.50 -5.51
CA GLY A 26 14.21 -13.19 -4.27
C GLY A 26 13.38 -12.67 -3.09
N ARG A 27 14.05 -11.99 -2.15
CA ARG A 27 13.43 -11.38 -0.96
C ARG A 27 13.11 -9.89 -1.11
N VAL A 28 13.31 -9.29 -2.29
CA VAL A 28 12.95 -7.89 -2.53
C VAL A 28 11.64 -7.83 -3.28
N LEU A 29 10.68 -7.07 -2.74
CA LEU A 29 9.47 -6.67 -3.45
C LEU A 29 9.61 -5.18 -3.80
N SER A 30 9.71 -4.91 -5.10
CA SER A 30 9.73 -3.57 -5.67
C SER A 30 8.33 -3.16 -6.09
N LEU A 31 7.93 -1.96 -5.68
CA LEU A 31 6.60 -1.38 -5.90
C LEU A 31 6.74 0.00 -6.55
N GLU A 32 5.92 0.29 -7.54
CA GLU A 32 5.75 1.64 -8.09
C GLU A 32 4.26 1.96 -8.20
N TYR A 33 3.78 2.82 -7.31
CA TYR A 33 2.43 3.36 -7.34
C TYR A 33 2.42 4.66 -8.13
N VAL A 34 1.48 4.78 -9.07
CA VAL A 34 1.28 5.99 -9.88
C VAL A 34 -0.14 6.48 -9.71
N LEU A 35 -0.28 7.59 -9.00
CA LEU A 35 -1.52 8.33 -8.87
C LEU A 35 -1.54 9.43 -9.94
N ALA A 36 -2.58 9.48 -10.75
CA ALA A 36 -2.75 10.48 -11.80
C ALA A 36 -4.12 11.18 -11.69
N GLY A 37 -4.25 12.36 -12.29
CA GLY A 37 -5.47 13.16 -12.26
C GLY A 37 -5.33 14.37 -11.34
N LEU A 38 -6.34 14.65 -10.50
CA LEU A 38 -6.37 15.83 -9.63
C LEU A 38 -5.48 15.68 -8.36
N VAL A 39 -4.21 15.31 -8.51
CA VAL A 39 -3.28 15.01 -7.39
C VAL A 39 -3.02 16.20 -6.47
N GLU A 40 -3.24 17.43 -6.95
CA GLU A 40 -3.13 18.66 -6.17
C GLU A 40 -4.24 18.79 -5.12
N ARG A 41 -5.29 17.98 -5.22
CA ARG A 41 -6.36 17.87 -4.21
C ARG A 41 -6.10 16.81 -3.16
N VAL A 42 -4.98 16.09 -3.24
CA VAL A 42 -4.57 15.11 -2.24
C VAL A 42 -3.86 15.82 -1.09
N TRP A 43 -4.22 15.43 0.13
CA TRP A 43 -3.50 15.81 1.33
C TRP A 43 -2.24 14.93 1.45
N TRP A 44 -1.07 15.57 1.38
CA TRP A 44 0.21 14.89 1.49
C TRP A 44 0.77 15.01 2.91
N PRO A 45 1.15 13.90 3.58
CA PRO A 45 1.80 13.96 4.87
C PRO A 45 3.12 14.73 4.77
N LYS A 46 3.44 15.50 5.82
CA LYS A 46 4.71 16.24 5.88
C LYS A 46 5.89 15.28 5.82
N ALA A 47 6.91 15.65 5.04
CA ALA A 47 8.15 14.89 4.95
C ALA A 47 8.72 14.58 6.36
N ALA A 48 9.17 13.35 6.54
CA ALA A 48 9.71 12.84 7.78
C ALA A 48 11.05 12.14 7.53
N ALA A 49 11.79 11.86 8.60
CA ALA A 49 12.87 10.89 8.53
C ALA A 49 12.31 9.50 8.17
N ARG A 50 13.16 8.58 7.69
CA ARG A 50 12.79 7.19 7.42
C ARG A 50 12.62 6.41 8.73
N VAL A 51 11.57 6.73 9.47
CA VAL A 51 11.27 6.17 10.79
C VAL A 51 10.06 5.24 10.72
N ARG A 52 10.09 4.19 11.55
CA ARG A 52 8.92 3.36 11.77
C ARG A 52 7.84 4.19 12.48
N THR A 53 6.58 4.13 12.05
CA THR A 53 5.49 4.93 12.62
C THR A 53 4.17 4.19 12.47
N ASP A 54 3.41 4.07 13.56
CA ASP A 54 2.09 3.44 13.57
C ASP A 54 1.00 4.41 13.06
N GLY A 55 -0.12 3.87 12.57
CA GLY A 55 -1.29 4.67 12.16
C GLY A 55 -1.12 5.47 10.87
N LEU A 56 -0.21 5.05 9.97
CA LEU A 56 0.02 5.74 8.69
C LEU A 56 -1.22 5.74 7.78
N TRP A 57 -2.06 4.70 7.88
CA TRP A 57 -3.34 4.55 7.16
C TRP A 57 -4.41 5.59 7.55
N LEU A 58 -4.19 6.42 8.57
CA LEU A 58 -5.07 7.55 8.93
C LEU A 58 -4.90 8.77 8.01
N ALA A 59 -3.96 8.68 7.06
CA ALA A 59 -3.64 9.69 6.07
C ALA A 59 -3.45 9.05 4.68
N THR A 60 -2.87 9.79 3.73
CA THR A 60 -2.47 9.22 2.44
C THR A 60 -1.33 8.23 2.64
N CYS A 61 -1.58 6.96 2.34
CA CYS A 61 -0.65 5.84 2.53
C CYS A 61 -0.80 4.82 1.40
N PHE A 62 0.30 4.18 1.00
CA PHE A 62 0.31 3.09 0.03
C PHE A 62 0.69 1.80 0.75
N GLU A 63 0.04 0.70 0.40
CA GLU A 63 0.09 -0.52 1.21
C GLU A 63 0.30 -1.75 0.34
N ALA A 64 1.10 -2.69 0.85
CA ALA A 64 1.27 -4.00 0.25
C ALA A 64 1.05 -5.08 1.31
N PHE A 65 0.37 -6.15 0.91
CA PHE A 65 0.08 -7.32 1.70
C PHE A 65 0.67 -8.52 1.00
N VAL A 66 1.40 -9.38 1.71
CA VAL A 66 2.05 -10.56 1.12
C VAL A 66 1.80 -11.77 1.99
N ARG A 67 1.21 -12.81 1.40
CA ARG A 67 0.96 -14.07 2.09
C ARG A 67 2.28 -14.75 2.45
N THR A 68 2.30 -15.33 3.63
CA THR A 68 3.38 -16.18 4.12
C THR A 68 2.85 -17.59 4.42
N THR A 69 3.73 -18.53 4.76
CA THR A 69 3.28 -19.89 5.15
C THR A 69 2.49 -19.90 6.46
N GLY A 70 2.74 -18.93 7.35
CA GLY A 70 2.11 -18.83 8.67
C GLY A 70 1.04 -17.74 8.79
N GLY A 71 0.69 -17.04 7.70
CA GLY A 71 -0.26 -15.93 7.72
C GLY A 71 0.01 -14.93 6.61
N TYR A 72 0.21 -13.66 6.96
CA TYR A 72 0.64 -12.64 5.99
C TYR A 72 1.39 -11.49 6.67
N VAL A 73 2.06 -10.70 5.85
CA VAL A 73 2.67 -9.43 6.26
C VAL A 73 2.03 -8.26 5.55
N GLU A 74 2.05 -7.12 6.21
CA GLU A 74 1.56 -5.84 5.73
C GLU A 74 2.70 -4.83 5.76
N TYR A 75 2.79 -4.02 4.72
CA TYR A 75 3.71 -2.89 4.60
C TYR A 75 2.91 -1.63 4.40
N ASN A 76 3.15 -0.62 5.23
CA ASN A 76 2.57 0.73 5.10
C ASN A 76 3.67 1.70 4.68
N LEU A 77 3.46 2.38 3.57
CA LEU A 77 4.46 3.18 2.88
C LEU A 77 3.92 4.61 2.71
N SER A 78 4.32 5.51 3.60
CA SER A 78 3.86 6.89 3.57
C SER A 78 4.67 7.73 2.57
N PRO A 79 4.02 8.65 1.82
CA PRO A 79 4.70 9.69 1.04
C PRO A 79 5.71 10.54 1.84
N SER A 80 5.58 10.60 3.16
CA SER A 80 6.52 11.29 4.03
C SER A 80 7.90 10.60 4.13
N GLY A 81 7.99 9.33 3.75
CA GLY A 81 9.15 8.46 4.00
C GLY A 81 9.06 7.65 5.30
N ALA A 82 8.06 7.92 6.15
CA ALA A 82 7.72 7.06 7.27
C ALA A 82 7.13 5.73 6.77
N TRP A 83 7.31 4.68 7.56
CA TRP A 83 6.88 3.34 7.16
C TRP A 83 6.42 2.52 8.37
N ALA A 84 5.68 1.46 8.13
CA ALA A 84 5.45 0.40 9.10
C ALA A 84 5.42 -0.95 8.40
N ALA A 85 5.73 -2.01 9.14
CA ALA A 85 5.57 -3.37 8.67
C ALA A 85 5.06 -4.23 9.81
N TYR A 86 4.03 -5.02 9.54
CA TYR A 86 3.38 -5.89 10.51
C TYR A 86 3.31 -7.31 9.97
N GLN A 87 3.29 -8.28 10.87
CA GLN A 87 2.99 -9.67 10.58
C GLN A 87 1.70 -10.07 11.31
N PHE A 88 0.95 -10.96 10.68
CA PHE A 88 -0.32 -11.49 11.15
C PHE A 88 -0.29 -13.01 11.04
N ASP A 89 -0.91 -13.69 12.01
CA ASP A 89 -1.04 -15.15 12.02
C ASP A 89 -2.25 -15.62 11.20
N GLY A 90 -3.18 -14.70 10.94
CA GLY A 90 -4.44 -14.97 10.25
C GLY A 90 -5.17 -13.66 9.95
N TYR A 91 -6.38 -13.76 9.40
CA TYR A 91 -7.18 -12.60 9.01
C TYR A 91 -7.44 -11.68 10.21
N ARG A 92 -6.74 -10.53 10.26
CA ARG A 92 -6.74 -9.56 11.37
C ARG A 92 -6.39 -10.15 12.75
N GLU A 93 -5.63 -11.24 12.76
CA GLU A 93 -5.22 -11.95 13.98
C GLU A 93 -3.71 -11.86 14.19
N GLY A 94 -3.28 -11.74 15.46
CA GLY A 94 -1.87 -11.83 15.83
C GLY A 94 -0.99 -10.66 15.37
N MET A 95 -1.58 -9.50 15.07
CA MET A 95 -0.86 -8.30 14.62
C MET A 95 0.32 -7.98 15.56
N ARG A 96 1.51 -7.92 14.99
CA ARG A 96 2.74 -7.51 15.68
C ARG A 96 3.70 -6.92 14.66
N GLU A 97 4.66 -6.14 15.13
CA GLU A 97 5.67 -5.56 14.25
C GLU A 97 6.47 -6.67 13.55
N LEU A 98 6.70 -6.50 12.25
CA LEU A 98 7.64 -7.29 11.48
C LEU A 98 9.01 -6.61 11.54
N GLU A 99 9.99 -7.25 12.15
CA GLU A 99 11.36 -6.75 12.21
C GLU A 99 12.02 -6.84 10.82
N MET A 100 12.45 -5.70 10.30
CA MET A 100 13.11 -5.59 8.99
C MET A 100 13.91 -4.30 8.87
N PRO A 101 14.90 -4.23 7.97
CA PRO A 101 15.55 -2.97 7.61
C PRO A 101 14.54 -1.95 7.09
N ALA A 102 14.82 -0.66 7.32
CA ALA A 102 13.99 0.40 6.76
C ALA A 102 13.93 0.29 5.21
N PRO A 103 12.73 0.37 4.61
CA PRO A 103 12.59 0.26 3.17
C PRO A 103 13.18 1.48 2.47
N PHE A 104 13.54 1.30 1.21
CA PHE A 104 13.81 2.43 0.34
C PHE A 104 12.45 2.99 -0.11
N ILE A 105 12.21 4.28 0.11
CA ILE A 105 11.02 4.98 -0.38
C ILE A 105 11.48 6.26 -1.08
N VAL A 106 10.99 6.48 -2.29
CA VAL A 106 11.19 7.71 -3.08
C VAL A 106 9.87 8.15 -3.67
N THR A 107 9.61 9.45 -3.58
CA THR A 107 8.43 10.08 -4.18
C THR A 107 8.86 11.03 -5.30
N ARG A 108 8.03 11.13 -6.33
CA ARG A 108 8.18 12.10 -7.43
C ARG A 108 6.83 12.73 -7.70
N SER A 109 6.82 14.04 -7.91
CA SER A 109 5.59 14.79 -8.19
C SER A 109 5.78 15.61 -9.45
N ALA A 110 4.75 15.62 -10.29
CA ALA A 110 4.60 16.50 -11.45
C ALA A 110 3.14 17.00 -11.49
N PRO A 111 2.82 18.06 -12.25
CA PRO A 111 1.43 18.47 -12.44
C PRO A 111 0.57 17.28 -12.90
N GLY A 112 -0.49 17.00 -12.16
CA GLY A 112 -1.42 15.91 -12.45
C GLY A 112 -0.90 14.48 -12.19
N GLN A 113 0.30 14.31 -11.60
CA GLN A 113 0.87 12.99 -11.32
C GLN A 113 1.72 12.95 -10.04
N PHE A 114 1.54 11.88 -9.27
CA PHE A 114 2.39 11.53 -8.13
C PHE A 114 2.83 10.06 -8.27
N VAL A 115 4.10 9.81 -7.98
CA VAL A 115 4.69 8.47 -8.01
C VAL A 115 5.34 8.18 -6.66
N LEU A 116 5.04 7.01 -6.08
CA LEU A 116 5.77 6.43 -4.96
C LEU A 116 6.43 5.13 -5.41
N THR A 117 7.75 5.08 -5.31
CA THR A 117 8.54 3.88 -5.51
C THR A 117 9.03 3.38 -4.16
N ALA A 118 8.90 2.08 -3.90
CA ALA A 118 9.40 1.46 -2.69
C ALA A 118 10.01 0.08 -2.93
N ASP A 119 11.07 -0.22 -2.20
CA ASP A 119 11.63 -1.57 -2.08
C ASP A 119 11.50 -2.04 -0.64
N VAL A 120 10.82 -3.16 -0.44
CA VAL A 120 10.63 -3.79 0.86
C VAL A 120 11.25 -5.19 0.89
N THR A 121 11.75 -5.58 2.06
CA THR A 121 12.26 -6.93 2.30
C THR A 121 11.12 -7.87 2.70
N LEU A 122 10.93 -8.93 1.91
CA LEU A 122 10.00 -10.02 2.19
C LEU A 122 10.55 -10.97 3.26
N PRO A 123 9.69 -11.56 4.10
CA PRO A 123 10.02 -12.74 4.90
C PRO A 123 10.54 -13.90 4.04
N GLU A 124 11.26 -14.84 4.66
CA GLU A 124 11.76 -16.04 3.97
C GLU A 124 10.63 -16.94 3.50
N ASP A 125 9.54 -16.97 4.25
CA ASP A 125 8.39 -17.83 4.01
C ASP A 125 7.28 -17.15 3.20
N ALA A 126 7.58 -16.06 2.49
CA ALA A 126 6.64 -15.38 1.59
C ALA A 126 6.31 -16.24 0.36
N VAL A 127 5.02 -16.50 0.12
CA VAL A 127 4.55 -17.47 -0.88
C VAL A 127 4.04 -16.88 -2.19
N GLY A 128 3.98 -15.55 -2.33
CA GLY A 128 3.73 -14.85 -3.62
C GLY A 128 2.36 -14.18 -3.75
N ALA A 129 1.29 -14.77 -3.22
CA ALA A 129 -0.04 -14.14 -3.23
C ALA A 129 -0.03 -12.80 -2.46
N SER A 130 -0.41 -11.73 -3.14
CA SER A 130 -0.20 -10.35 -2.69
C SER A 130 -1.41 -9.46 -2.95
N GLY A 131 -1.72 -8.59 -1.99
CA GLY A 131 -2.68 -7.50 -2.13
C GLY A 131 -1.93 -6.17 -2.25
N LEU A 132 -2.38 -5.29 -3.13
CA LEU A 132 -1.82 -3.94 -3.28
C LEU A 132 -2.95 -2.94 -3.12
N ALA A 133 -2.72 -1.93 -2.29
CA ALA A 133 -3.75 -1.00 -1.88
C ALA A 133 -3.21 0.41 -1.63
N ALA A 134 -4.11 1.36 -1.47
CA ALA A 134 -3.80 2.69 -0.99
C ALA A 134 -5.00 3.32 -0.29
N VAL A 135 -4.69 4.12 0.74
CA VAL A 135 -5.60 5.10 1.32
C VAL A 135 -5.20 6.47 0.79
N ILE A 136 -6.14 7.20 0.18
CA ILE A 136 -5.92 8.54 -0.35
C ILE A 136 -6.79 9.52 0.41
N ARG A 137 -6.17 10.48 1.11
CA ARG A 137 -6.89 11.54 1.82
C ARG A 137 -6.93 12.80 0.96
N GLY A 138 -8.12 13.36 0.75
CA GLY A 138 -8.32 14.65 0.11
C GLY A 138 -8.04 15.83 1.05
N VAL A 139 -7.75 16.99 0.49
CA VAL A 139 -7.59 18.26 1.25
C VAL A 139 -8.89 18.71 1.93
N ASP A 140 -10.03 18.24 1.44
CA ASP A 140 -11.36 18.41 2.05
C ASP A 140 -11.63 17.43 3.20
N GLY A 141 -10.70 16.51 3.47
CA GLY A 141 -10.82 15.49 4.51
C GLY A 141 -11.48 14.19 4.07
N ALA A 142 -11.97 14.09 2.83
CA ALA A 142 -12.52 12.83 2.31
C ALA A 142 -11.43 11.75 2.24
N ILE A 143 -11.80 10.50 2.50
CA ILE A 143 -10.89 9.35 2.41
C ILE A 143 -11.39 8.43 1.30
N GLY A 144 -10.51 8.11 0.36
CA GLY A 144 -10.73 7.12 -0.69
C GLY A 144 -9.87 5.88 -0.45
N TYR A 145 -10.48 4.71 -0.62
CA TYR A 145 -9.81 3.42 -0.47
C TYR A 145 -9.65 2.78 -1.85
N TRP A 146 -8.45 2.29 -2.15
CA TRP A 146 -8.11 1.74 -3.46
C TRP A 146 -7.41 0.40 -3.27
N ALA A 147 -7.78 -0.62 -4.04
CA ALA A 147 -7.16 -1.95 -3.96
C ALA A 147 -7.29 -2.71 -5.28
N LEU A 148 -6.52 -3.79 -5.43
CA LEU A 148 -6.68 -4.71 -6.56
C LEU A 148 -8.06 -5.38 -6.58
N ALA A 149 -8.62 -5.67 -5.40
CA ALA A 149 -9.94 -6.26 -5.23
C ALA A 149 -10.58 -5.79 -3.91
N HIS A 150 -11.91 -5.69 -3.91
CA HIS A 150 -12.73 -5.35 -2.74
C HIS A 150 -13.77 -6.46 -2.49
N PRO A 151 -13.40 -7.56 -1.82
CA PRO A 151 -14.28 -8.72 -1.64
C PRO A 151 -15.34 -8.53 -0.55
N SER A 152 -15.24 -7.46 0.25
CA SER A 152 -16.06 -7.22 1.44
C SER A 152 -17.01 -6.02 1.28
N ASP A 153 -18.03 -5.95 2.15
CA ASP A 153 -18.97 -4.83 2.29
C ASP A 153 -18.34 -3.58 2.93
N LYS A 154 -17.05 -3.66 3.26
CA LYS A 154 -16.22 -2.57 3.82
C LYS A 154 -14.88 -2.53 3.07
N PRO A 155 -14.18 -1.38 3.09
CA PRO A 155 -12.82 -1.30 2.54
C PRO A 155 -11.85 -2.09 3.42
N ASP A 156 -11.77 -3.40 3.18
CA ASP A 156 -11.00 -4.35 3.98
C ASP A 156 -9.88 -4.99 3.16
N PHE A 157 -8.70 -4.37 3.22
CA PHE A 157 -7.52 -4.84 2.50
C PHE A 157 -6.94 -6.14 3.08
N HIS A 158 -7.30 -6.49 4.33
CA HIS A 158 -6.82 -7.70 5.00
C HIS A 158 -7.61 -8.95 4.61
N HIS A 159 -8.73 -8.80 3.91
CA HIS A 159 -9.51 -9.95 3.46
C HIS A 159 -8.63 -10.85 2.56
N PRO A 160 -8.60 -12.18 2.77
CA PRO A 160 -7.73 -13.07 2.00
C PRO A 160 -7.89 -12.96 0.47
N ASP A 161 -9.12 -12.72 0.00
CA ASP A 161 -9.43 -12.56 -1.42
C ASP A 161 -9.02 -11.19 -2.00
N SER A 162 -8.58 -10.24 -1.17
CA SER A 162 -7.95 -8.99 -1.62
C SER A 162 -6.54 -9.24 -2.19
N PHE A 163 -5.96 -10.42 -1.96
CA PHE A 163 -4.60 -10.79 -2.33
C PHE A 163 -4.59 -11.35 -3.77
N ALA A 164 -5.02 -10.51 -4.71
CA ALA A 164 -5.39 -10.89 -6.06
C ALA A 164 -4.22 -10.93 -7.07
N LEU A 165 -2.97 -10.70 -6.63
CA LEU A 165 -1.78 -10.77 -7.47
C LEU A 165 -0.85 -11.89 -7.03
N ASP A 166 -0.43 -12.74 -7.96
CA ASP A 166 0.59 -13.76 -7.69
C ASP A 166 1.99 -13.28 -8.12
N LEU A 167 2.94 -13.34 -7.19
CA LEU A 167 4.35 -12.93 -7.33
C LEU A 167 5.32 -14.05 -6.91
N THR A 168 5.00 -15.32 -7.17
CA THR A 168 5.93 -16.45 -7.01
C THR A 168 7.18 -16.31 -7.88
#